data_AF-A0A556CAP5-F1
#
_entry.id   AF-A0A556CAP5-F1
#
_cell.length_a   1.000
_cell.length_b   1.000
_cell.length_c   1.000
_cell.angle_alpha   90.00
_cell.angle_beta   90.00
_cell.angle_gamma   90.00
#
_symmetry.space_group_name_H-M   'P 1'
#
loop_
_entity.id
_entity.type
_entity.pdbx_description
1 polymer ?
#
loop_
_entity_poly.entity_id
_entity_poly.type
_entity_poly.pdbx_seq_one_letter_code
_entity_poly.pdbx_strand_id
1 'polypeptide(L)'
;MRFHIIDRENWNREQYFEHYLKLKCTFSVTVNVDITRLLKELHQKGIKFYPVFIYLISRVINNHKEFRTCLNDEGVLGYWEEMIPSYTIFHKDDKSFSSIWTDYSSDFHIFYKNYEEDMRCYTNLHGLFTKENMPPNVFPISSIPWASFTGFNLNINNDGDFLLPIITCGKYFNEENKVMLPVSLQVHHSVCDGYHASRFIEDLQKLSNSCNEWLK
;
A
#
# COMPACT_ATOMS: atom_id res chain seq x y z
N MET A 1 -0.55 5.69 18.37
CA MET A 1 -0.73 4.28 17.96
C MET A 1 0.31 3.43 18.68
N ARG A 2 0.01 2.16 18.98
CA ARG A 2 0.90 1.31 19.79
C ARG A 2 1.90 0.55 18.91
N PHE A 3 3.17 0.59 19.27
CA PHE A 3 4.20 -0.29 18.71
C PHE A 3 4.35 -1.54 19.59
N HIS A 4 4.43 -2.70 18.95
CA HIS A 4 4.59 -3.98 19.62
C HIS A 4 5.95 -4.56 19.29
N ILE A 5 6.84 -4.61 20.28
CA ILE A 5 8.16 -5.21 20.15
C ILE A 5 8.00 -6.71 19.88
N ILE A 6 8.76 -7.22 18.91
CA ILE A 6 8.83 -8.66 18.64
C ILE A 6 9.87 -9.27 19.57
N ASP A 7 9.46 -10.26 20.35
CA ASP A 7 10.38 -11.10 21.11
C ASP A 7 11.11 -12.04 20.14
N ARG A 8 12.35 -11.68 19.83
CA ARG A 8 13.19 -12.36 18.84
C ARG A 8 13.55 -13.78 19.26
N GLU A 9 13.71 -14.05 20.55
CA GLU A 9 14.08 -15.39 21.05
C GLU A 9 12.98 -16.41 20.79
N ASN A 10 11.71 -15.97 20.84
CA ASN A 10 10.54 -16.81 20.63
C ASN A 10 9.87 -16.59 19.26
N TRP A 11 10.47 -15.80 18.38
CA TRP A 11 9.92 -15.55 17.05
C TRP A 11 10.31 -16.65 16.06
N ASN A 12 9.32 -17.40 15.59
CA ASN A 12 9.50 -18.50 14.65
C ASN A 12 10.16 -18.10 13.31
N ARG A 13 10.26 -16.80 12.99
CA ARG A 13 10.90 -16.30 11.77
C ARG A 13 12.30 -15.72 11.98
N GLU A 14 12.81 -15.71 13.21
CA GLU A 14 14.08 -15.05 13.56
C GLU A 14 15.25 -15.44 12.64
N GLN A 15 15.43 -16.74 12.35
CA GLN A 15 16.49 -17.22 11.47
C GLN A 15 16.36 -16.71 10.02
N TYR A 16 15.12 -16.63 9.51
CA TYR A 16 14.84 -16.12 8.16
C TYR A 16 15.04 -14.61 8.10
N PHE A 17 14.60 -13.91 9.15
CA PHE A 17 14.76 -12.47 9.26
C PHE A 17 16.24 -12.08 9.20
N GLU A 18 17.08 -12.66 10.07
CA GLU A 18 18.51 -12.40 10.10
C GLU A 18 19.20 -12.70 8.75
N HIS A 19 18.88 -13.85 8.16
CA HIS A 19 19.46 -14.24 6.87
C HIS A 19 19.13 -13.24 5.76
N TYR A 20 17.85 -12.92 5.55
CA TYR A 20 17.44 -12.07 4.44
C TYR A 20 17.69 -10.58 4.68
N LEU A 21 17.71 -10.13 5.94
CA LEU A 21 18.10 -8.75 6.28
C LEU A 21 19.57 -8.52 5.92
N LYS A 22 20.46 -9.46 6.29
CA LYS A 22 21.87 -9.38 5.92
C LYS A 22 22.11 -9.37 4.41
N LEU A 23 21.28 -10.12 3.65
CA LEU A 23 21.33 -10.14 2.20
C LEU A 23 20.72 -8.89 1.54
N LYS A 24 20.02 -8.03 2.30
CA LYS A 24 19.23 -6.90 1.78
C LYS A 24 18.28 -7.36 0.67
N CYS A 25 17.68 -8.53 0.87
CA CYS A 25 16.93 -9.21 -0.18
C CYS A 25 15.49 -8.68 -0.22
N THR A 26 15.18 -7.92 -1.27
CA THR A 26 13.81 -7.54 -1.62
C THR A 26 13.37 -8.25 -2.89
N PHE A 27 12.07 -8.49 -3.03
CA PHE A 27 11.49 -8.96 -4.28
C PHE A 27 10.20 -8.19 -4.61
N SER A 28 9.83 -8.19 -5.88
CA SER A 28 8.58 -7.63 -6.37
C SER A 28 7.80 -8.65 -7.18
N VAL A 29 6.49 -8.67 -7.01
CA VAL A 29 5.56 -9.43 -7.85
C VAL A 29 4.55 -8.47 -8.46
N THR A 30 4.27 -8.63 -9.76
CA THR A 30 3.21 -7.87 -10.45
C THR A 30 2.10 -8.82 -10.84
N VAL A 31 0.86 -8.45 -10.51
CA VAL A 31 -0.35 -9.21 -10.84
C VAL A 31 -1.40 -8.31 -11.48
N ASN A 32 -2.29 -8.92 -12.25
CA ASN A 32 -3.48 -8.25 -12.76
C ASN A 32 -4.67 -8.61 -11.87
N VAL A 33 -5.21 -7.64 -11.14
CA VAL A 33 -6.41 -7.80 -10.30
C VAL A 33 -7.64 -7.52 -11.14
N ASP A 34 -8.62 -8.43 -11.12
CA ASP A 34 -9.92 -8.19 -11.75
C ASP A 34 -10.71 -7.17 -10.93
N ILE A 35 -10.89 -5.98 -11.48
CA ILE A 35 -11.63 -4.86 -10.86
C ILE A 35 -12.97 -4.61 -11.57
N THR A 36 -13.46 -5.52 -12.40
CA THR A 36 -14.66 -5.33 -13.24
C THR A 36 -15.87 -4.94 -12.40
N ARG A 37 -16.14 -5.72 -11.33
CA ARG A 37 -17.25 -5.46 -10.43
C ARG A 37 -17.04 -4.16 -9.66
N LEU A 38 -15.85 -3.98 -9.09
CA LEU A 38 -15.50 -2.79 -8.31
C LEU A 38 -15.72 -1.53 -9.14
N LEU A 39 -15.14 -1.45 -10.34
CA LEU A 39 -15.22 -0.26 -11.18
C LEU A 39 -16.66 0.08 -11.57
N LYS A 40 -17.50 -0.93 -11.84
CA LYS A 40 -18.93 -0.75 -12.11
C LYS A 40 -19.66 -0.09 -10.92
N GLU A 41 -19.46 -0.62 -9.71
CA GLU A 41 -20.12 -0.13 -8.50
C GLU A 41 -19.65 1.30 -8.15
N LEU A 42 -18.36 1.58 -8.29
CA LEU A 42 -17.81 2.92 -8.08
C LEU A 42 -18.39 3.94 -9.06
N HIS A 43 -18.51 3.57 -10.33
CA HIS A 43 -19.11 4.45 -11.35
C HIS A 43 -20.58 4.75 -11.04
N GLN A 44 -21.36 3.74 -10.63
CA GLN A 44 -22.77 3.92 -10.26
C GLN A 44 -22.95 4.85 -9.04
N LYS A 45 -22.00 4.84 -8.11
CA LYS A 45 -22.02 5.66 -6.89
C LYS A 45 -21.30 7.01 -7.04
N GLY A 46 -20.65 7.27 -8.18
CA GLY A 46 -19.87 8.50 -8.39
C GLY A 46 -18.59 8.59 -7.54
N ILE A 47 -18.04 7.46 -7.11
CA ILE A 47 -16.87 7.39 -6.22
C ILE A 47 -15.58 7.34 -7.04
N LYS A 48 -14.56 8.11 -6.64
CA LYS A 48 -13.24 8.14 -7.30
C LYS A 48 -12.48 6.83 -7.05
N PHE A 49 -11.83 6.31 -8.08
CA PHE A 49 -11.12 5.02 -8.00
C PHE A 49 -9.87 5.06 -7.09
N TYR A 50 -9.04 6.09 -7.18
CA TYR A 50 -7.75 6.11 -6.46
C TYR A 50 -7.88 6.04 -4.92
N PRO A 51 -8.74 6.83 -4.23
CA PRO A 51 -8.95 6.65 -2.79
C PRO A 51 -9.48 5.26 -2.42
N VAL A 52 -10.29 4.64 -3.28
CA VAL A 52 -10.74 3.26 -3.06
C VAL A 52 -9.58 2.28 -3.16
N PHE A 53 -8.70 2.43 -4.16
CA PHE A 53 -7.48 1.62 -4.25
C PHE A 53 -6.61 1.77 -2.99
N ILE A 54 -6.36 3.00 -2.54
CA ILE A 54 -5.59 3.29 -1.31
C ILE A 54 -6.24 2.60 -0.10
N TYR A 55 -7.56 2.70 0.04
CA TYR A 55 -8.32 2.04 1.11
C TYR A 55 -8.17 0.51 1.06
N LEU A 56 -8.32 -0.10 -0.12
CA LEU A 56 -8.20 -1.54 -0.30
C LEU A 56 -6.82 -2.05 0.11
N ILE A 57 -5.75 -1.36 -0.32
CA ILE A 57 -4.40 -1.71 0.10
C ILE A 57 -4.28 -1.56 1.63
N SER A 58 -4.73 -0.43 2.19
CA SER A 58 -4.66 -0.18 3.64
C SER A 58 -5.38 -1.25 4.45
N ARG A 59 -6.52 -1.74 3.98
CA ARG A 59 -7.26 -2.87 4.58
C ARG A 59 -6.44 -4.16 4.59
N VAL A 60 -5.79 -4.50 3.48
CA VAL A 60 -4.94 -5.70 3.39
C VAL A 60 -3.73 -5.56 4.32
N ILE A 61 -3.02 -4.43 4.26
CA ILE A 61 -1.84 -4.18 5.10
C ILE A 61 -2.18 -4.26 6.59
N ASN A 62 -3.29 -3.66 7.02
CA ASN A 62 -3.69 -3.67 8.42
C ASN A 62 -4.16 -5.04 8.94
N ASN A 63 -4.61 -5.93 8.06
CA ASN A 63 -5.07 -7.27 8.45
C ASN A 63 -3.94 -8.28 8.69
N HIS A 64 -2.72 -7.97 8.26
CA HIS A 64 -1.58 -8.89 8.31
C HIS A 64 -0.44 -8.27 9.12
N LYS A 65 0.24 -9.06 9.95
CA LYS A 65 1.29 -8.53 10.84
C LYS A 65 2.58 -8.28 10.07
N GLU A 66 2.92 -9.20 9.17
CA GLU A 66 4.13 -9.18 8.35
C GLU A 66 4.27 -7.91 7.51
N PHE A 67 3.17 -7.32 7.05
CA PHE A 67 3.16 -6.06 6.30
C PHE A 67 3.29 -4.81 7.16
N ARG A 68 3.25 -4.97 8.48
CA ARG A 68 3.39 -3.92 9.48
C ARG A 68 4.67 -4.06 10.30
N THR A 69 5.40 -5.15 10.10
CA THR A 69 6.67 -5.41 10.78
C THR A 69 7.74 -4.48 10.23
N CYS A 70 8.34 -3.68 11.10
CA CYS A 70 9.38 -2.71 10.76
C CYS A 70 10.36 -2.53 11.93
N LEU A 71 11.41 -1.75 11.68
CA LEU A 71 12.21 -1.17 12.76
C LEU A 71 11.57 0.17 13.16
N ASN A 72 11.54 0.48 14.45
CA ASN A 72 11.19 1.83 14.92
C ASN A 72 12.42 2.77 14.82
N ASP A 73 12.26 4.03 15.22
CA ASP A 73 13.33 5.06 15.18
C ASP A 73 14.57 4.69 16.03
N GLU A 74 14.43 3.77 16.98
CA GLU A 74 15.52 3.26 17.83
C GLU A 74 16.18 1.99 17.25
N GLY A 75 15.75 1.54 16.06
CA GLY A 75 16.22 0.31 15.42
C GLY A 75 15.66 -0.98 16.05
N VAL A 76 14.61 -0.88 16.88
CA VAL A 76 13.97 -2.02 17.54
C VAL A 76 12.96 -2.67 16.60
N LEU A 77 13.10 -3.98 16.39
CA LEU A 77 12.17 -4.78 15.60
C LEU A 77 10.81 -4.94 16.29
N GLY A 78 9.75 -4.64 15.56
CA GLY A 78 8.39 -4.79 16.04
C GLY A 78 7.38 -4.57 14.93
N TYR A 79 6.12 -4.33 15.30
CA TYR A 79 5.06 -3.96 14.37
C TYR A 79 4.11 -2.93 14.98
N TRP A 80 3.56 -2.07 14.12
CA TRP A 80 2.55 -1.11 14.54
C TRP A 80 1.16 -1.77 14.58
N GLU A 81 0.35 -1.39 15.58
CA GLU A 81 -1.04 -1.84 15.73
C GLU A 81 -1.93 -1.48 14.52
N GLU A 82 -1.61 -0.36 13.88
CA GLU A 82 -2.28 0.13 12.67
C GLU A 82 -1.26 0.88 11.80
N MET A 83 -1.46 0.86 10.48
CA MET A 83 -0.64 1.52 9.47
C MET A 83 -1.44 2.54 8.68
N ILE A 84 -0.79 3.63 8.32
CA ILE A 84 -1.36 4.77 7.60
C ILE A 84 -0.83 4.80 6.16
N PRO A 85 -1.68 4.92 5.13
CA PRO A 85 -1.19 5.04 3.76
C PRO A 85 -0.53 6.40 3.53
N SER A 86 0.64 6.39 2.89
CA SER A 86 1.26 7.55 2.26
C SER A 86 1.22 7.37 0.74
N TYR A 87 0.68 8.34 0.00
CA TYR A 87 0.38 8.20 -1.42
C TYR A 87 0.74 9.42 -2.25
N THR A 88 0.85 9.22 -3.57
CA THR A 88 1.32 10.26 -4.49
C THR A 88 0.18 11.10 -5.09
N ILE A 89 0.43 12.40 -5.24
CA ILE A 89 -0.41 13.36 -5.95
C ILE A 89 0.39 13.91 -7.12
N PHE A 90 -0.17 13.88 -8.32
CA PHE A 90 0.48 14.38 -9.53
C PHE A 90 0.09 15.83 -9.83
N HIS A 91 1.10 16.68 -10.09
CA HIS A 91 0.95 18.09 -10.44
C HIS A 91 0.96 18.26 -11.96
N LYS A 92 -0.18 18.68 -12.52
CA LYS A 92 -0.37 18.69 -13.98
C LYS A 92 0.38 19.81 -14.69
N ASP A 93 0.63 20.90 -14.00
CA ASP A 93 1.28 22.12 -14.47
C ASP A 93 2.78 21.94 -14.64
N ASP A 94 3.48 21.30 -13.70
CA ASP A 94 4.93 21.10 -13.74
C ASP A 94 5.38 19.63 -13.94
N LYS A 95 4.42 18.69 -13.97
CA LYS A 95 4.64 17.24 -14.12
C LYS A 95 5.43 16.61 -12.96
N SER A 96 5.52 17.29 -11.82
CA SER A 96 6.08 16.75 -10.59
C SER A 96 5.03 15.96 -9.79
N PHE A 97 5.41 15.50 -8.60
CA PHE A 97 4.48 14.87 -7.66
C PHE A 97 4.81 15.26 -6.21
N SER A 98 3.79 15.18 -5.37
CA SER A 98 3.91 15.25 -3.91
C SER A 98 3.50 13.92 -3.29
N SER A 99 3.95 13.69 -2.05
CA SER A 99 3.49 12.60 -1.20
C SER A 99 2.81 13.18 0.05
N ILE A 100 1.62 12.66 0.35
CA ILE A 100 0.86 12.96 1.57
C ILE A 100 0.37 11.67 2.21
N TRP A 101 -0.10 11.76 3.46
CA TRP A 101 -0.67 10.64 4.20
C TRP A 101 -2.09 10.98 4.68
N THR A 102 -2.94 9.96 4.82
CA THR A 102 -4.31 10.12 5.32
C THR A 102 -4.60 9.13 6.43
N ASP A 103 -5.16 9.62 7.53
CA ASP A 103 -5.54 8.78 8.67
C ASP A 103 -6.45 7.64 8.21
N TYR A 104 -5.98 6.42 8.52
CA TYR A 104 -6.68 5.22 8.15
C TYR A 104 -7.93 5.02 9.03
N SER A 105 -8.95 4.41 8.44
CA SER A 105 -10.11 3.89 9.15
C SER A 105 -10.56 2.61 8.47
N SER A 106 -10.96 1.62 9.26
CA SER A 106 -11.57 0.40 8.73
C SER A 106 -12.95 0.65 8.11
N ASP A 107 -13.65 1.71 8.51
CA ASP A 107 -14.84 2.23 7.84
C ASP A 107 -14.44 3.05 6.61
N PHE A 108 -14.93 2.63 5.44
CA PHE A 108 -14.66 3.27 4.15
C PHE A 108 -15.13 4.73 4.09
N HIS A 109 -16.28 5.08 4.66
CA HIS A 109 -16.82 6.44 4.59
C HIS A 109 -16.00 7.41 5.41
N ILE A 110 -15.53 6.97 6.59
CA ILE A 110 -14.61 7.76 7.41
C ILE A 110 -13.29 7.95 6.66
N PHE A 111 -12.70 6.87 6.12
CA PHE A 111 -11.46 6.94 5.36
C PHE A 111 -11.59 7.88 4.14
N TYR A 112 -12.66 7.72 3.36
CA TYR A 112 -12.89 8.51 2.15
C TYR A 112 -13.07 10.00 2.49
N LYS A 113 -13.79 10.31 3.59
CA LYS A 113 -13.91 11.68 4.09
C LYS A 113 -12.55 12.26 4.49
N ASN A 114 -11.73 11.53 5.23
CA ASN A 114 -10.38 11.96 5.63
C ASN A 114 -9.53 12.27 4.38
N TYR A 115 -9.59 11.39 3.37
CA TYR A 115 -8.89 11.57 2.09
C TYR A 115 -9.37 12.85 1.37
N GLU A 116 -10.68 13.10 1.31
CA GLU A 116 -11.20 14.30 0.64
C GLU A 116 -10.79 15.59 1.36
N GLU A 117 -10.77 15.57 2.71
CA GLU A 117 -10.28 16.68 3.52
C GLU A 117 -8.80 16.97 3.25
N ASP A 118 -7.97 15.94 3.19
CA ASP A 118 -6.55 16.06 2.85
C ASP A 118 -6.34 16.57 1.41
N MET A 119 -7.05 16.00 0.44
CA MET A 119 -6.96 16.46 -0.95
C MET A 119 -7.37 17.93 -1.10
N ARG A 120 -8.38 18.40 -0.35
CA ARG A 120 -8.79 19.81 -0.36
C ARG A 120 -7.67 20.73 0.13
N CYS A 121 -6.89 20.29 1.12
CA CYS A 121 -5.84 21.10 1.74
C CYS A 121 -4.52 21.06 0.96
N TYR A 122 -4.14 19.89 0.43
CA TYR A 122 -2.76 19.65 -0.02
C TYR A 122 -2.61 19.45 -1.54
N THR A 123 -3.69 19.29 -2.32
CA THR A 123 -3.57 18.92 -3.74
C THR A 123 -2.88 19.94 -4.63
N ASN A 124 -2.83 21.22 -4.22
CA ASN A 124 -2.21 22.31 -4.98
C ASN A 124 -0.88 22.77 -4.37
N LEU A 125 -0.39 22.09 -3.32
CA LEU A 125 0.89 22.41 -2.73
C LEU A 125 1.98 21.61 -3.44
N HIS A 126 3.03 22.29 -3.87
CA HIS A 126 4.20 21.67 -4.51
C HIS A 126 5.28 21.38 -3.46
N GLY A 127 6.08 20.35 -3.72
CA GLY A 127 7.10 19.85 -2.81
C GLY A 127 6.96 18.34 -2.61
N LEU A 128 8.05 17.68 -2.19
CA LEU A 128 8.03 16.22 -2.08
C LEU A 128 7.11 15.73 -0.95
N PHE A 129 7.14 16.39 0.21
CA PHE A 129 6.29 16.08 1.37
C PHE A 129 5.56 17.34 1.80
N THR A 130 4.27 17.45 1.46
CA THR A 130 3.52 18.70 1.63
C THR A 130 2.62 18.71 2.87
N LYS A 131 2.33 17.53 3.42
CA LYS A 131 1.66 17.36 4.70
C LYS A 131 2.71 17.06 5.78
N GLU A 132 2.94 18.01 6.67
CA GLU A 132 3.90 17.91 7.77
C GLU A 132 3.51 16.83 8.81
N ASN A 133 4.41 16.57 9.76
CA ASN A 133 4.18 15.66 10.89
C ASN A 133 3.78 14.23 10.47
N MET A 134 4.49 13.68 9.48
CA MET A 134 4.28 12.30 9.03
C MET A 134 4.41 11.31 10.20
N PRO A 135 3.39 10.48 10.45
CA PRO A 135 3.45 9.45 11.49
C PRO A 135 4.54 8.41 11.19
N PRO A 136 5.13 7.77 12.21
CA PRO A 136 6.18 6.76 12.02
C PRO A 136 5.66 5.44 11.41
N ASN A 137 4.35 5.23 11.40
CA ASN A 137 3.69 4.00 10.96
C ASN A 137 3.04 4.13 9.57
N VAL A 138 3.74 4.80 8.64
CA VAL A 138 3.25 5.00 7.27
C VAL A 138 3.83 3.96 6.31
N PHE A 139 3.08 3.61 5.27
CA PHE A 139 3.56 2.77 4.17
C PHE A 139 3.22 3.39 2.80
N PRO A 140 4.11 3.26 1.79
CA PRO A 140 3.95 3.96 0.52
C PRO A 140 3.05 3.24 -0.48
N ILE A 141 2.20 4.02 -1.15
CA ILE A 141 1.36 3.64 -2.28
C ILE A 141 1.62 4.61 -3.43
N SER A 142 1.88 4.10 -4.63
CA SER A 142 2.06 4.90 -5.83
C SER A 142 1.08 4.51 -6.94
N SER A 143 0.94 5.37 -7.94
CA SER A 143 0.13 5.12 -9.12
C SER A 143 0.81 5.65 -10.37
N ILE A 144 0.76 4.85 -11.44
CA ILE A 144 1.18 5.21 -12.79
C ILE A 144 -0.05 5.13 -13.70
N PRO A 145 -1.01 6.06 -13.59
CA PRO A 145 -2.30 5.98 -14.29
C PRO A 145 -2.19 6.12 -15.81
N TRP A 146 -0.99 6.42 -16.33
CA TRP A 146 -0.73 6.63 -17.75
C TRP A 146 -0.27 5.36 -18.47
N ALA A 147 0.20 4.32 -17.76
CA ALA A 147 0.78 3.12 -18.36
C ALA A 147 0.22 1.84 -17.73
N SER A 148 -0.18 0.90 -18.58
CA SER A 148 -0.52 -0.48 -18.17
C SER A 148 0.76 -1.31 -18.25
N PHE A 149 1.36 -1.62 -17.10
CA PHE A 149 2.61 -2.40 -17.03
C PHE A 149 2.33 -3.88 -16.76
N THR A 150 3.21 -4.75 -17.25
CA THR A 150 3.21 -6.19 -16.94
C THR A 150 4.24 -6.56 -15.87
N GLY A 151 5.14 -5.64 -15.54
CA GLY A 151 6.12 -5.75 -14.47
C GLY A 151 6.57 -4.37 -13.99
N PHE A 152 6.67 -4.20 -12.68
CA PHE A 152 7.20 -2.99 -12.04
C PHE A 152 8.02 -3.36 -10.81
N ASN A 153 9.21 -2.78 -10.69
CA ASN A 153 10.16 -3.03 -9.60
C ASN A 153 10.88 -1.72 -9.24
N LEU A 154 11.11 -1.48 -7.95
CA LEU A 154 11.97 -0.41 -7.46
C LEU A 154 13.32 -0.98 -7.05
N ASN A 155 14.39 -0.40 -7.58
CA ASN A 155 15.75 -0.65 -7.09
C ASN A 155 16.03 0.32 -5.95
N ILE A 156 15.89 -0.13 -4.70
CA ILE A 156 16.01 0.71 -3.51
C ILE A 156 17.37 0.48 -2.88
N ASN A 157 18.09 1.58 -2.62
CA ASN A 157 19.36 1.56 -1.92
C ASN A 157 19.23 2.40 -0.63
N ASN A 158 18.81 1.76 0.45
CA ASN A 158 18.48 2.37 1.74
C ASN A 158 19.08 1.57 2.91
N ASP A 159 20.31 1.08 2.73
CA ASP A 159 20.96 0.17 3.67
C ASP A 159 20.25 -1.18 3.94
N GLY A 160 19.07 -1.41 3.34
CA GLY A 160 18.37 -2.70 3.34
C GLY A 160 17.48 -2.94 4.57
N ASP A 161 17.14 -1.88 5.31
CA ASP A 161 16.37 -1.98 6.55
C ASP A 161 14.92 -1.44 6.45
N PHE A 162 14.50 -0.96 5.28
CA PHE A 162 13.11 -0.64 5.02
C PHE A 162 12.31 -1.92 4.75
N LEU A 163 11.58 -2.36 5.77
CA LEU A 163 10.87 -3.63 5.76
C LEU A 163 9.44 -3.54 5.21
N LEU A 164 8.86 -2.34 5.24
CA LEU A 164 7.47 -2.11 4.87
C LEU A 164 7.22 -2.33 3.37
N PRO A 165 6.03 -2.82 2.99
CA PRO A 165 5.71 -3.03 1.60
C PRO A 165 5.54 -1.72 0.85
N ILE A 166 5.87 -1.74 -0.44
CA ILE A 166 5.60 -0.66 -1.39
C ILE A 166 4.66 -1.18 -2.47
N ILE A 167 3.56 -0.46 -2.68
CA ILE A 167 2.52 -0.89 -3.61
C ILE A 167 2.41 0.14 -4.73
N THR A 168 2.41 -0.31 -5.98
CA THR A 168 2.21 0.56 -7.15
C THR A 168 1.15 -0.02 -8.07
N CYS A 169 0.13 0.76 -8.44
CA CYS A 169 -0.80 0.38 -9.49
C CYS A 169 -0.53 1.11 -10.80
N GLY A 170 -0.88 0.48 -11.92
CA GLY A 170 -0.83 1.10 -13.24
C GLY A 170 -2.20 1.53 -13.75
N LYS A 171 -2.25 1.87 -15.04
CA LYS A 171 -3.49 2.07 -15.77
C LYS A 171 -4.19 0.72 -15.96
N TYR A 172 -5.46 0.60 -15.52
CA TYR A 172 -6.26 -0.58 -15.82
C TYR A 172 -6.57 -0.68 -17.33
N PHE A 173 -6.83 -1.89 -17.81
CA PHE A 173 -7.10 -2.17 -19.21
C PHE A 173 -8.22 -3.22 -19.36
N ASN A 174 -8.82 -3.28 -20.55
CA ASN A 174 -9.83 -4.30 -20.85
C ASN A 174 -9.15 -5.58 -21.33
N GLU A 175 -9.53 -6.71 -20.77
CA GLU A 175 -9.13 -8.05 -21.20
C GLU A 175 -10.40 -8.89 -21.35
N GLU A 176 -10.81 -9.15 -22.59
CA GLU A 176 -12.10 -9.76 -22.92
C GLU A 176 -13.28 -9.03 -22.25
N ASN A 177 -13.99 -9.70 -21.33
CA ASN A 177 -15.13 -9.19 -20.58
C ASN A 177 -14.73 -8.63 -19.20
N LYS A 178 -13.43 -8.47 -18.93
CA LYS A 178 -12.89 -8.03 -17.65
C LYS A 178 -12.15 -6.71 -17.77
N VAL A 179 -12.11 -5.98 -16.66
CA VAL A 179 -11.23 -4.84 -16.46
C VAL A 179 -10.14 -5.25 -15.48
N MET A 180 -8.91 -5.28 -15.95
CA MET A 180 -7.74 -5.76 -15.22
C MET A 180 -6.88 -4.59 -14.75
N LEU A 181 -6.49 -4.58 -13.48
CA LEU A 181 -5.62 -3.59 -12.87
C LEU A 181 -4.24 -4.20 -12.59
N PRO A 182 -3.15 -3.72 -13.23
CA PRO A 182 -1.81 -4.13 -12.85
C PRO A 182 -1.43 -3.53 -11.49
N VAL A 183 -1.04 -4.39 -10.55
CA VAL A 183 -0.61 -4.05 -9.19
C VAL A 183 0.72 -4.73 -8.92
N SER A 184 1.73 -3.94 -8.58
CA SER A 184 3.02 -4.44 -8.09
C SER A 184 3.08 -4.32 -6.57
N LEU A 185 3.47 -5.41 -5.92
CA LEU A 185 3.83 -5.49 -4.52
C LEU A 185 5.33 -5.70 -4.43
N GLN A 186 6.03 -4.80 -3.75
CA GLN A 186 7.43 -4.96 -3.39
C GLN A 186 7.56 -5.11 -1.88
N VAL A 187 8.31 -6.12 -1.43
CA VAL A 187 8.48 -6.47 -0.02
C VAL A 187 9.93 -6.83 0.29
N HIS A 188 10.29 -6.68 1.57
CA HIS A 188 11.56 -7.18 2.09
C HIS A 188 11.42 -8.65 2.54
N HIS A 189 12.33 -9.52 2.10
CA HIS A 189 12.19 -10.96 2.30
C HIS A 189 12.38 -11.39 3.76
N SER A 190 13.04 -10.55 4.57
CA SER A 190 13.19 -10.79 6.02
C SER A 190 11.85 -10.84 6.78
N VAL A 191 10.82 -10.13 6.29
CA VAL A 191 9.50 -10.09 6.94
C VAL A 191 8.41 -10.76 6.11
N CYS A 192 8.57 -10.86 4.79
CA CYS A 192 7.59 -11.43 3.88
C CYS A 192 8.20 -12.49 2.96
N ASP A 193 7.60 -13.68 2.94
CA ASP A 193 7.87 -14.72 1.93
C ASP A 193 6.84 -14.70 0.78
N GLY A 194 7.06 -15.52 -0.25
CA GLY A 194 6.11 -15.70 -1.35
C GLY A 194 4.69 -16.10 -0.92
N TYR A 195 4.55 -16.83 0.19
CA TYR A 195 3.24 -17.13 0.78
C TYR A 195 2.48 -15.86 1.22
N HIS A 196 3.16 -14.94 1.90
CA HIS A 196 2.55 -13.69 2.35
C HIS A 196 2.18 -12.81 1.15
N ALA A 197 3.04 -12.77 0.13
CA ALA A 197 2.73 -12.10 -1.12
C ALA A 197 1.49 -12.68 -1.82
N SER A 198 1.30 -14.01 -1.84
CA SER A 198 0.09 -14.63 -2.40
C SER A 198 -1.16 -14.28 -1.58
N ARG A 199 -1.05 -14.23 -0.25
CA ARG A 199 -2.14 -13.79 0.65
C ARG A 199 -2.58 -12.35 0.38
N PHE A 200 -1.64 -11.44 0.14
CA PHE A 200 -1.95 -10.07 -0.28
C PHE A 200 -2.78 -10.05 -1.57
N ILE A 201 -2.37 -10.82 -2.58
CA ILE A 201 -3.04 -10.88 -3.88
C ILE A 201 -4.48 -11.43 -3.73
N GLU A 202 -4.63 -12.52 -2.98
CA GLU A 202 -5.93 -13.14 -2.71
C GLU A 202 -6.88 -12.20 -1.99
N ASP A 203 -6.42 -11.53 -0.93
CA ASP A 203 -7.25 -10.65 -0.13
C ASP A 203 -7.62 -9.36 -0.88
N LEU A 204 -6.71 -8.82 -1.71
CA LEU A 204 -7.01 -7.69 -2.60
C LEU A 204 -8.08 -8.04 -3.64
N GLN A 205 -7.96 -9.22 -4.27
CA GLN A 205 -8.96 -9.72 -5.21
C GLN A 205 -10.30 -9.96 -4.52
N LYS A 206 -10.29 -10.54 -3.31
CA LYS A 206 -11.49 -10.78 -2.52
C LYS A 206 -12.21 -9.48 -2.18
N LEU A 207 -11.50 -8.46 -1.68
CA LEU A 207 -12.08 -7.16 -1.37
C LEU A 207 -12.66 -6.45 -2.61
N SER A 208 -12.00 -6.60 -3.76
CA SER A 208 -12.50 -6.07 -5.04
C SER A 208 -13.81 -6.75 -5.46
N ASN A 209 -13.90 -8.07 -5.27
CA ASN A 209 -15.08 -8.86 -5.58
C ASN A 209 -16.24 -8.68 -4.58
N SER A 210 -15.94 -8.37 -3.32
CA SER A 210 -16.92 -8.16 -2.25
C SER A 210 -17.19 -6.68 -1.95
N CYS A 211 -16.95 -5.79 -2.92
CA CYS A 211 -17.06 -4.34 -2.75
C CYS A 211 -18.40 -3.85 -2.17
N ASN A 212 -19.51 -4.54 -2.46
CA ASN A 212 -20.84 -4.19 -1.94
C ASN A 212 -20.99 -4.43 -0.44
N GLU A 213 -20.06 -5.15 0.21
CA GLU A 213 -20.10 -5.40 1.65
C GLU A 213 -19.60 -4.19 2.46
N TRP A 214 -18.65 -3.43 1.91
CA TRP A 214 -17.98 -2.32 2.59
C TRP A 214 -18.23 -0.94 1.94
N LEU A 215 -18.77 -0.87 0.72
CA LEU A 215 -19.25 0.36 0.06
C LEU A 215 -20.68 0.78 0.45
N LYS A 216 -21.22 0.25 1.56
CA LYS A 216 -22.64 0.41 1.92
C LYS A 216 -23.00 1.81 2.36
#